data_AF-A0A7R7W5T8-F1
#
_entry.id   AF-A0A7R7W5T8-F1
#
_cell.length_a   1.000
_cell.length_b   1.000
_cell.length_c   1.000
_cell.angle_alpha   90.00
_cell.angle_beta   90.00
_cell.angle_gamma   90.00
#
_symmetry.space_group_name_H-M   'P 1'
#
loop_
_entity.id
_entity.type
_entity.pdbx_description
1 polymer ?
#
loop_
_entity_poly.entity_id
_entity_poly.type
_entity_poly.pdbx_seq_one_letter_code
_entity_poly.pdbx_strand_id
1 'polypeptide(L)'
;MIQLVELAHGSGPFDGPDSNHSTFTEEAHLARIISVLGPPPVDVLHEAKYSSRYIDTEGKFKHTGLILESGGLDKTLHDVEGDDKQAFINVISRMLRWKGDERDTVQGLLSDPWFRGL
;
A
#
# COMPACT_ATOMS: atom_id res chain seq x y z
N MET A 1 -10.27 -6.28 0.25
CA MET A 1 -8.82 -6.48 0.47
C MET A 1 -8.21 -5.30 1.24
N ILE A 2 -8.41 -4.04 0.82
CA ILE A 2 -8.07 -2.86 1.65
C ILE A 2 -8.91 -2.82 2.95
N GLN A 3 -10.18 -3.24 2.89
CA GLN A 3 -11.08 -3.33 4.05
C GLN A 3 -10.56 -4.21 5.21
N LEU A 4 -9.66 -5.17 4.98
CA LEU A 4 -9.15 -6.02 6.07
C LEU A 4 -8.15 -5.26 6.95
N VAL A 5 -7.34 -4.38 6.35
CA VAL A 5 -6.38 -3.55 7.08
C VAL A 5 -7.13 -2.48 7.88
N GLU A 6 -8.10 -1.82 7.24
CA GLU A 6 -8.99 -0.85 7.89
C GLU A 6 -9.74 -1.47 9.07
N LEU A 7 -10.28 -2.68 8.92
CA LEU A 7 -10.98 -3.38 10.00
C LEU A 7 -10.07 -3.69 11.19
N ALA A 8 -8.81 -4.05 10.93
CA ALA A 8 -7.85 -4.40 11.98
C ALA A 8 -7.29 -3.18 12.72
N HIS A 9 -7.19 -2.01 12.08
CA HIS A 9 -6.49 -0.84 12.64
C HIS A 9 -7.37 0.40 12.83
N GLY A 10 -8.61 0.40 12.33
CA GLY A 10 -9.49 1.58 12.31
C GLY A 10 -9.11 2.65 11.27
N SER A 11 -7.96 2.49 10.60
CA SER A 11 -7.48 3.32 9.49
C SER A 11 -6.84 2.45 8.39
N GLY A 12 -6.91 2.92 7.15
CA GLY A 12 -6.35 2.25 5.99
C GLY A 12 -4.84 2.47 5.86
N PRO A 13 -4.11 1.56 5.17
CA PRO A 13 -2.66 1.66 5.00
C PRO A 13 -2.23 2.85 4.13
N PHE A 14 -3.19 3.55 3.52
CA PHE A 14 -2.97 4.71 2.67
C PHE A 14 -3.63 5.98 3.20
N ASP A 15 -4.19 5.94 4.42
CA ASP A 15 -4.79 7.11 5.05
C ASP A 15 -3.72 8.14 5.44
N GLY A 16 -4.10 9.42 5.40
CA GLY A 16 -3.25 10.52 5.81
C GLY A 16 -3.23 10.68 7.34
N PRO A 17 -2.12 11.16 7.93
CA PRO A 17 -1.98 11.32 9.39
C PRO A 17 -2.96 12.33 10.01
N ASP A 18 -3.46 13.29 9.23
CA ASP A 18 -4.42 14.30 9.68
C ASP A 18 -5.62 14.35 8.72
N SER A 19 -6.71 13.63 9.03
CA SER A 19 -7.94 13.66 8.23
C SER A 19 -8.76 14.95 8.46
N ASN A 20 -8.13 16.12 8.30
CA ASN A 20 -8.85 17.30 7.85
C ASN A 20 -9.00 17.15 6.34
N HIS A 21 -10.19 16.74 5.89
CA HIS A 21 -10.53 16.32 4.53
C HIS A 21 -10.28 17.33 3.38
N SER A 22 -9.59 18.45 3.62
CA SER A 22 -9.43 19.54 2.64
C SER A 22 -8.20 19.45 1.73
N THR A 23 -7.28 18.49 1.90
CA THR A 23 -6.04 18.43 1.09
C THR A 23 -5.58 17.04 0.62
N PHE A 24 -6.46 16.02 0.60
CA PHE A 24 -6.10 14.71 0.06
C PHE A 24 -6.24 14.67 -1.47
N THR A 25 -5.19 15.09 -2.19
CA THR A 25 -5.19 15.05 -3.66
C THR A 25 -4.88 13.64 -4.18
N GLU A 26 -5.28 13.34 -5.42
CA GLU A 26 -4.99 12.06 -6.07
C GLU A 26 -3.48 11.80 -6.16
N GLU A 27 -2.70 12.86 -6.37
CA GLU A 27 -1.23 12.83 -6.39
C GLU A 27 -0.66 12.46 -5.03
N ALA A 28 -1.19 13.05 -3.94
CA ALA A 28 -0.76 12.73 -2.58
C ALA A 28 -1.10 11.28 -2.21
N HIS A 29 -2.28 10.79 -2.60
CA HIS A 29 -2.67 9.40 -2.40
C HIS A 29 -1.76 8.43 -3.16
N LEU A 30 -1.49 8.71 -4.44
CA LEU A 30 -0.58 7.88 -5.24
C LEU A 30 0.86 7.90 -4.68
N ALA A 31 1.34 9.07 -4.23
CA ALA A 31 2.62 9.18 -3.55
C ALA A 31 2.68 8.34 -2.27
N ARG A 32 1.57 8.27 -1.52
CA ARG A 32 1.46 7.42 -0.33
C ARG A 32 1.54 5.94 -0.69
N ILE A 33 0.82 5.49 -1.71
CA ILE A 33 0.91 4.10 -2.20
C ILE A 33 2.34 3.78 -2.63
N ILE A 34 3.00 4.67 -3.38
CA ILE A 34 4.40 4.51 -3.80
C ILE A 34 5.34 4.44 -2.59
N SER A 35 5.10 5.23 -1.54
CA SER A 35 5.91 5.17 -0.31
C SER A 35 5.82 3.81 0.40
N VAL A 36 4.68 3.11 0.28
CA VAL A 36 4.43 1.84 0.97
C VAL A 36 4.85 0.64 0.10
N LEU A 37 4.52 0.67 -1.20
CA LEU A 37 4.73 -0.46 -2.12
C LEU A 37 5.96 -0.33 -3.01
N GLY A 38 6.64 0.82 -2.97
CA GLY A 38 7.63 1.19 -3.98
C GLY A 38 6.99 1.61 -5.30
N PRO A 39 7.81 1.95 -6.31
CA PRO A 39 7.31 2.42 -7.60
C PRO A 39 6.47 1.35 -8.33
N PRO A 40 5.43 1.75 -9.06
CA PRO A 40 4.64 0.83 -9.87
C PRO A 40 5.50 0.21 -10.99
N PRO A 41 5.33 -1.09 -11.30
CA PRO A 41 5.95 -1.73 -12.45
C PRO A 41 5.57 -1.05 -13.79
N VAL A 42 6.47 -1.13 -14.78
CA VAL A 42 6.31 -0.44 -16.08
C VAL A 42 5.08 -0.91 -16.85
N ASP A 43 4.76 -2.20 -16.80
CA ASP A 43 3.57 -2.77 -17.43
C ASP A 43 2.27 -2.24 -16.82
N VAL A 44 2.22 -2.08 -15.49
CA VAL A 44 1.11 -1.41 -14.80
C VAL A 44 0.95 0.03 -15.28
N LEU A 45 2.05 0.74 -15.49
CA LEU A 45 2.03 2.12 -16.01
C LEU A 45 1.55 2.19 -17.46
N HIS A 46 1.89 1.20 -18.28
CA HIS A 46 1.48 1.14 -19.68
C HIS A 46 -0.03 0.91 -19.84
N GLU A 47 -0.63 0.11 -18.96
CA GLU A 47 -2.08 -0.15 -18.96
C GLU A 47 -2.90 0.98 -18.31
N ALA A 48 -2.27 1.83 -17.51
CA ALA A 48 -2.95 2.89 -16.79
C ALA A 48 -3.39 4.03 -17.72
N LYS A 49 -4.71 4.19 -17.88
CA LYS A 49 -5.36 5.23 -18.71
C LYS A 49 -4.89 6.67 -18.44
N TYR A 50 -4.47 6.95 -17.21
CA TYR A 50 -4.03 8.29 -16.77
C TYR A 50 -2.55 8.33 -16.37
N SER A 51 -1.73 7.36 -16.79
CA SER A 51 -0.30 7.29 -16.42
C SER A 51 0.44 8.58 -16.76
N SER A 52 0.18 9.16 -17.93
CA SER A 52 0.81 10.41 -18.39
C SER A 52 0.51 11.62 -17.52
N ARG A 53 -0.53 11.60 -16.66
CA ARG A 53 -0.80 12.66 -15.69
C ARG A 53 0.20 12.61 -14.54
N TYR A 54 0.55 11.42 -14.07
CA TYR A 54 1.30 11.20 -12.83
C TYR A 54 2.75 10.77 -13.06
N ILE A 55 3.07 10.21 -14.23
CA ILE A 55 4.36 9.64 -14.57
C ILE A 55 4.98 10.44 -15.72
N ASP A 56 6.27 10.75 -15.60
CA ASP A 56 7.05 11.42 -16.65
C ASP A 56 7.49 10.47 -17.77
N THR A 57 8.20 11.01 -18.75
CA THR A 57 8.72 10.25 -19.89
C THR A 57 9.80 9.23 -19.53
N GLU A 58 10.39 9.34 -18.33
CA GLU A 58 11.38 8.40 -17.81
C GLU A 58 10.74 7.28 -16.96
N GLY A 59 9.41 7.28 -16.81
CA GLY A 59 8.71 6.31 -15.96
C GLY A 59 8.72 6.66 -14.47
N LYS A 60 9.12 7.89 -14.10
CA LYS A 60 9.15 8.33 -12.71
C LYS A 60 7.89 9.10 -12.33
N PHE A 61 7.52 9.01 -11.06
CA PHE A 61 6.41 9.78 -10.52
C PHE A 61 6.77 11.28 -10.50
N LYS A 62 5.93 12.12 -11.11
CA LYS A 62 6.20 13.56 -11.30
C LYS A 62 6.26 14.35 -10.00
N HIS A 63 5.57 13.91 -8.96
CA HIS A 63 5.48 14.60 -7.67
C HIS A 63 6.35 13.90 -6.63
N THR A 64 7.62 13.65 -6.94
CA THR A 64 8.56 12.96 -6.04
C THR A 64 8.63 13.59 -4.65
N GLY A 65 8.48 14.91 -4.54
CA GLY A 65 8.45 15.63 -3.25
C GLY A 65 7.25 15.31 -2.36
N LEU A 66 6.23 14.59 -2.86
CA LEU A 66 5.12 14.06 -2.06
C LEU A 66 5.39 12.65 -1.51
N ILE A 67 6.42 11.96 -2.01
CA ILE A 67 6.77 10.63 -1.53
C ILE A 67 7.51 10.78 -0.19
N LEU A 68 6.94 10.21 0.87
CA LEU A 68 7.55 10.23 2.20
C LEU A 68 8.75 9.28 2.25
N GLU A 69 9.92 9.78 2.70
CA GLU A 69 11.14 8.98 2.89
C GLU A 69 10.99 7.94 4.01
N SER A 70 10.09 8.18 4.95
CA SER A 70 9.67 7.23 5.99
C SER A 70 8.62 6.22 5.51
N GLY A 71 8.53 5.98 4.20
CA GLY A 71 7.67 4.96 3.62
C GLY A 71 8.04 3.53 4.03
N GLY A 72 7.10 2.61 3.84
CA GLY A 72 7.22 1.19 4.17
C GLY A 72 6.00 0.64 4.89
N LEU A 73 5.73 -0.64 4.68
CA LEU A 73 4.61 -1.33 5.34
C LEU A 73 4.86 -1.47 6.85
N ASP A 74 6.11 -1.66 7.26
CA ASP A 74 6.57 -1.74 8.64
C ASP A 74 6.35 -0.44 9.43
N LYS A 75 6.62 0.71 8.80
CA LYS A 75 6.42 2.04 9.39
C LYS A 75 4.97 2.49 9.35
N THR A 76 4.22 2.06 8.33
CA THR A 76 2.79 2.34 8.24
C THR A 76 2.02 1.57 9.30
N LEU A 77 2.38 0.30 9.52
CA LEU A 77 1.85 -0.57 10.57
C LEU A 77 2.66 -0.43 11.87
N HIS A 78 2.97 0.81 12.27
CA HIS A 78 3.72 1.08 13.49
C HIS A 78 2.97 0.63 14.76
N ASP A 79 1.64 0.72 14.76
CA ASP A 79 0.76 0.28 15.87
C ASP A 79 0.75 -1.25 16.09
N VAL A 80 1.30 -2.02 15.14
CA VAL A 80 1.49 -3.47 15.32
C VAL A 80 2.81 -3.68 16.05
N GLU A 81 2.73 -4.14 17.29
CA GLU A 81 3.87 -4.47 18.14
C GLU A 81 3.90 -5.96 18.50
N GLY A 82 5.06 -6.44 18.96
CA GLY A 82 5.25 -7.81 19.43
C GLY A 82 5.71 -8.81 18.36
N ASP A 83 5.84 -10.07 18.78
CA ASP A 83 6.44 -11.17 18.00
C ASP A 83 5.65 -11.46 16.70
N ASP A 84 4.35 -11.14 16.69
CA ASP A 84 3.46 -11.38 15.55
C ASP A 84 3.51 -10.29 14.47
N LYS A 85 4.22 -9.18 14.70
CA LYS A 85 4.32 -8.06 13.75
C LYS A 85 4.81 -8.52 12.38
N GLN A 86 5.88 -9.33 12.36
CA GLN A 86 6.48 -9.80 11.11
C GLN A 86 5.54 -10.73 10.33
N ALA A 87 4.81 -11.60 11.04
CA ALA A 87 3.83 -12.49 10.43
C ALA A 87 2.65 -11.70 9.83
N PHE A 88 2.18 -10.68 10.54
CA PHE A 88 1.14 -9.79 10.02
C PHE A 88 1.60 -8.98 8.80
N ILE A 89 2.79 -8.36 8.87
CA ILE A 89 3.38 -7.63 7.73
C ILE A 89 3.52 -8.55 6.52
N ASN A 90 3.94 -9.80 6.72
CA ASN A 90 4.03 -10.79 5.64
C ASN A 90 2.68 -11.02 4.97
N VAL A 91 1.61 -11.26 5.74
CA VAL A 91 0.25 -11.41 5.22
C VAL A 91 -0.19 -10.17 4.44
N ILE A 92 -0.04 -8.98 5.01
CA ILE A 92 -0.45 -7.73 4.35
C ILE A 92 0.37 -7.47 3.07
N SER A 93 1.66 -7.80 3.04
CA SER A 93 2.50 -7.65 1.85
C SER A 93 2.05 -8.54 0.68
N ARG A 94 1.44 -9.69 0.97
CA ARG A 94 0.86 -10.60 -0.04
C ARG A 94 -0.47 -10.09 -0.57
N MET A 95 -1.16 -9.26 0.21
CA MET A 95 -2.39 -8.56 -0.20
C MET A 95 -2.09 -7.31 -1.03
N LEU A 96 -1.14 -6.49 -0.58
CA LEU A 96 -0.85 -5.21 -1.20
C LEU A 96 0.18 -5.35 -2.32
N ARG A 97 -0.30 -5.64 -3.54
CA ARG A 97 0.50 -5.66 -4.78
C ARG A 97 -0.05 -4.71 -5.82
N TRP A 98 0.84 -4.16 -6.64
CA TRP A 98 0.48 -3.32 -7.79
C TRP A 98 -0.36 -4.11 -8.80
N LYS A 99 0.08 -5.30 -9.17
CA LYS A 99 -0.66 -6.17 -10.08
C LYS A 99 -1.65 -7.03 -9.34
N GLY A 100 -2.84 -7.21 -9.91
CA GLY A 100 -3.92 -7.96 -9.30
C GLY A 100 -3.68 -9.47 -9.27
N ASP A 101 -2.97 -10.01 -10.27
CA ASP A 101 -2.60 -11.42 -10.42
C ASP A 101 -1.47 -11.86 -9.48
N GLU A 102 -0.62 -10.93 -9.05
CA GLU A 102 0.39 -11.16 -8.00
C GLU A 102 -0.19 -11.15 -6.58
N ARG A 103 -1.45 -10.73 -6.41
CA ARG A 103 -2.10 -10.74 -5.10
C ARG A 103 -2.55 -12.14 -4.76
N ASP A 104 -2.31 -12.54 -3.51
CA ASP A 104 -2.87 -13.80 -3.06
C ASP A 104 -4.39 -13.77 -3.01
N THR A 105 -4.97 -14.92 -3.36
CA THR A 105 -6.40 -15.14 -3.22
C THR A 105 -6.79 -15.11 -1.75
N VAL A 106 -8.05 -14.77 -1.46
CA VAL A 106 -8.60 -14.83 -0.09
C VAL A 106 -8.34 -16.18 0.56
N GLN A 107 -8.51 -17.28 -0.20
CA GLN A 107 -8.26 -18.63 0.29
C GLN A 107 -6.77 -18.88 0.58
N GLY A 108 -5.87 -18.39 -0.27
CA GLY A 108 -4.42 -18.48 -0.07
C GLY A 108 -3.92 -17.68 1.14
N LEU A 109 -4.55 -16.54 1.42
CA LEU A 109 -4.29 -15.74 2.62
C LEU A 109 -4.78 -16.46 3.87
N LEU A 110 -6.03 -16.94 3.90
CA LEU A 110 -6.61 -17.66 5.04
C LEU A 110 -5.90 -18.97 5.37
N SER A 111 -5.12 -19.52 4.42
CA SER A 111 -4.30 -20.71 4.65
C SER A 111 -3.00 -20.42 5.40
N ASP A 112 -2.61 -19.15 5.51
CA ASP A 112 -1.40 -18.71 6.23
C ASP A 112 -1.48 -19.07 7.72
N PRO A 113 -0.39 -19.59 8.33
CA PRO A 113 -0.35 -19.92 9.75
C PRO A 113 -0.74 -18.77 10.68
N TRP A 114 -0.54 -17.52 10.27
CA TRP A 114 -0.95 -16.35 11.05
C TRP A 114 -2.45 -16.37 11.40
N PHE A 115 -3.30 -16.80 10.46
CA PHE A 115 -4.75 -16.92 10.71
C PHE A 115 -5.14 -18.12 11.59
N ARG A 116 -4.21 -19.04 11.87
CA ARG A 116 -4.47 -20.23 12.70
C ARG A 116 -4.23 -20.00 14.19
N GLY A 117 -3.63 -18.86 14.54
CA GLY A 117 -3.40 -18.41 15.92
C GLY A 117 -4.43 -17.39 16.44
N LEU A 118 -5.40 -17.00 15.60
CA LEU A 118 -6.55 -16.15 15.94
C LEU A 118 -7.65 -16.92 16.68
#